data_AF-A0A3D3XC26-F1
#
_entry.id   AF-A0A3D3XC26-F1
#
_cell.length_a   1.000
_cell.length_b   1.000
_cell.length_c   1.000
_cell.angle_alpha   90.00
_cell.angle_beta   90.00
_cell.angle_gamma   90.00
#
_symmetry.space_group_name_H-M   'P 1'
#
loop_
_entity.id
_entity.type
_entity.pdbx_description
1 polymer ?
#
loop_
_entity_poly.entity_id
_entity_poly.type
_entity_poly.pdbx_seq_one_letter_code
_entity_poly.pdbx_strand_id
1 'polypeptide(L)' 'IPVILVGREFWERLIDFEFLVEVGTISRSDLDIFHYAEEPAEIWDYLCNYYDLKVID' A
#
# COMPACT_ATOMS: atom_id res chain seq x y z
N ILE A 1 5.27 -5.49 -7.89
CA ILE A 1 6.14 -4.38 -7.44
C ILE A 1 5.43 -3.77 -6.24
N PRO A 2 6.11 -3.49 -5.11
CA PRO A 2 5.46 -2.97 -3.91
C PRO A 2 4.98 -1.53 -4.14
N VAL A 3 3.74 -1.22 -3.75
CA VAL A 3 3.20 0.14 -3.74
C VAL A 3 2.82 0.49 -2.30
N ILE A 4 3.57 1.42 -1.70
CA ILE A 4 3.39 1.81 -0.31
C ILE A 4 2.89 3.25 -0.26
N LEU A 5 1.75 3.45 0.38
CA LEU A 5 1.08 4.73 0.59
C LEU A 5 1.38 5.20 2.02
N VAL A 6 2.20 6.24 2.16
CA VAL A 6 2.55 6.78 3.48
C VAL A 6 1.49 7.77 3.95
N GLY A 7 1.02 7.60 5.19
CA GLY A 7 -0.01 8.44 5.82
C GLY A 7 -1.39 8.11 5.28
N ARG A 8 -2.06 7.11 5.87
CA ARG A 8 -3.36 6.63 5.42
C ARG A 8 -4.41 7.73 5.32
N GLU A 9 -4.49 8.59 6.33
CA GLU A 9 -5.49 9.68 6.37
C GLU A 9 -5.35 10.61 5.14
N PHE A 10 -4.12 10.90 4.71
CA PHE A 10 -3.88 11.73 3.54
C PHE A 10 -4.46 11.08 2.28
N TRP A 11 -4.19 9.79 2.07
CA TRP A 11 -4.61 9.08 0.86
C TRP A 11 -6.10 8.78 0.81
N GLU A 12 -6.71 8.36 1.94
CA GLU A 12 -8.15 8.15 2.04
C GLU A 12 -8.94 9.46 1.83
N ARG A 13 -8.34 10.63 2.11
CA ARG A 13 -8.92 11.93 1.81
C ARG A 13 -8.67 12.41 0.38
N LEU A 14 -7.56 12.01 -0.24
CA LEU A 14 -7.18 12.42 -1.59
C LEU A 14 -7.91 11.61 -2.67
N ILE A 15 -8.07 10.30 -2.45
CA ILE A 15 -8.61 9.36 -3.43
C ILE A 15 -9.59 8.42 -2.71
N ASP A 16 -10.81 8.35 -3.22
CA ASP A 16 -11.78 7.32 -2.84
C ASP A 16 -11.56 6.07 -3.72
N PHE A 17 -10.76 5.12 -3.22
CA PHE A 17 -10.44 3.90 -3.96
C PHE A 17 -11.63 2.96 -4.14
N GLU A 18 -12.60 2.96 -3.20
CA GLU A 18 -13.83 2.18 -3.36
C GLU A 18 -14.68 2.75 -4.49
N PHE A 19 -14.79 4.07 -4.60
CA PHE A 19 -15.46 4.71 -5.73
C PHE A 19 -14.80 4.35 -7.07
N LEU A 20 -13.46 4.27 -7.14
CA LEU A 20 -12.75 3.83 -8.35
C LEU A 20 -13.10 2.39 -8.74
N VAL A 21 -13.34 1.51 -7.77
CA VAL A 21 -13.84 0.15 -8.01
C VAL A 21 -15.28 0.18 -8.50
N GLU A 22 -16.15 0.99 -7.87
CA GLU A 22 -17.57 1.10 -8.22
C GLU A 22 -17.78 1.56 -9.67
N VAL A 23 -16.99 2.52 -10.15
CA VAL A 23 -17.08 3.02 -11.54
C VAL A 23 -16.29 2.17 -12.54
N GLY A 24 -15.62 1.11 -12.07
CA GLY A 24 -14.87 0.18 -12.91
C GLY A 24 -13.56 0.72 -13.47
N THR A 25 -12.96 1.74 -12.83
CA THR A 25 -11.64 2.25 -13.21
C THR A 25 -10.53 1.29 -12.80
N ILE A 26 -10.70 0.63 -11.65
CA ILE A 26 -9.85 -0.45 -11.15
C ILE A 26 -10.70 -1.65 -10.74
N SER A 27 -10.10 -2.82 -10.69
CA SER A 27 -10.71 -4.02 -10.12
C SER A 27 -10.63 -4.02 -8.59
N ARG A 28 -11.51 -4.76 -7.91
CA ARG A 28 -11.44 -4.90 -6.45
C ARG A 28 -10.11 -5.52 -5.98
N SER A 29 -9.52 -6.42 -6.76
CA SER A 29 -8.21 -7.00 -6.47
C SER A 29 -7.05 -6.02 -6.59
N ASP A 30 -7.24 -4.87 -7.26
CA ASP A 30 -6.19 -3.85 -7.32
C ASP A 30 -6.01 -3.14 -5.97
N LEU A 31 -7.00 -3.23 -5.06
CA LEU A 31 -6.86 -2.73 -3.70
C LEU A 31 -5.74 -3.45 -2.93
N ASP A 32 -5.47 -4.72 -3.27
CA ASP A 32 -4.42 -5.53 -2.65
C ASP A 32 -3.01 -5.08 -3.09
N ILE A 33 -2.90 -4.24 -4.13
CA ILE A 33 -1.63 -3.68 -4.60
C ILE A 33 -1.09 -2.65 -3.59
N PHE A 34 -1.98 -1.95 -2.88
CA PHE A 34 -1.62 -0.85 -2.00
C PHE A 34 -1.39 -1.34 -0.57
N HIS A 35 -0.26 -0.95 0.01
CA HIS A 35 0.03 -1.13 1.43
C HIS A 35 0.15 0.24 2.11
N TYR A 36 -0.48 0.42 3.27
CA TYR A 36 -0.34 1.65 4.04
C TYR A 36 0.78 1.53 5.06
N ALA A 37 1.52 2.62 5.26
CA ALA A 37 2.51 2.75 6.32
C ALA A 37 2.43 4.14 6.95
N GLU A 38 2.67 4.22 8.26
CA GLU A 38 2.78 5.48 9.00
C GLU A 38 4.23 5.78 9.37
N GLU A 39 5.04 4.73 9.60
CA GLU A 39 6.43 4.86 10.05
C GLU A 39 7.44 4.24 9.07
N PRO A 40 8.68 4.78 8.98
CA PRO A 40 9.72 4.22 8.11
C PRO A 40 10.02 2.73 8.35
N ALA A 41 9.87 2.26 9.60
CA ALA A 41 10.09 0.86 9.94
C ALA A 41 9.08 -0.07 9.24
N GLU A 42 7.81 0.32 9.15
CA GLU A 42 6.76 -0.48 8.50
C GLU A 42 7.02 -0.61 6.99
N ILE A 43 7.52 0.46 6.37
CA ILE A 43 7.95 0.46 4.97
C ILE A 43 9.07 -0.57 4.78
N TRP A 44 10.08 -0.52 5.64
CA TRP A 44 11.24 -1.42 5.58
C TRP A 44 10.84 -2.88 5.78
N ASP A 45 10.01 -3.16 6.78
CA ASP A 45 9.49 -4.49 7.07
C ASP A 45 8.69 -5.04 5.90
N TYR A 46 7.81 -4.22 5.30
CA TYR A 46 7.05 -4.63 4.12
C TYR A 46 7.96 -4.95 2.93
N LEU A 47 8.97 -4.12 2.67
CA LEU A 47 9.92 -4.37 1.58
C LEU A 47 10.76 -5.63 1.82
N CYS A 48 11.22 -5.87 3.05
CA CYS A 48 11.96 -7.08 3.39
C CYS A 48 11.10 -8.32 3.17
N ASN A 49 9.85 -8.30 3.63
CA ASN A 49 8.91 -9.41 3.42
C ASN A 49 8.58 -9.62 1.94
N TYR A 50 8.32 -8.54 1.19
CA TYR A 50 7.97 -8.62 -0.24
C TYR A 50 9.09 -9.22 -1.09
N TYR A 51 10.35 -8.88 -0.78
CA TYR A 51 11.53 -9.34 -1.52
C TYR A 51 12.24 -10.55 -0.88
N ASP A 52 11.69 -11.11 0.21
CA ASP A 52 12.33 -12.17 1.00
C ASP A 52 13.79 -11.83 1.37
N LEU A 53 14.00 -10.60 1.84
CA LEU A 53 15.31 -10.13 2.26
C LEU A 53 15.63 -10.69 3.65
N LYS A 54 16.83 -11.25 3.79
CA LYS A 54 17.37 -11.53 5.13
C LYS A 54 17.74 -10.20 5.77
N VAL A 55 17.02 -9.83 6.82
CA VAL A 55 17.44 -8.75 7.70
C VAL A 55 18.74 -9.19 8.37
N ILE A 56 19.82 -8.44 8.11
CA ILE A 56 21.09 -8.62 8.80
C ILE A 56 21.06 -7.60 9.94
N ASP A 57 20.97 -8.09 11.17
CA ASP A 57 21.03 -7.30 12.42
C ASP A 57 22.38 -6.59 12.60
#